data_AF-A0A249L3D0-F1
#
_entry.id   AF-A0A249L3D0-F1
#
_cell.length_a   1.000
_cell.length_b   1.000
_cell.length_c   1.000
_cell.angle_alpha   90.00
_cell.angle_beta   90.00
_cell.angle_gamma   90.00
#
_symmetry.space_group_name_H-M   'P 1'
#
loop_
_entity.id
_entity.type
_entity.pdbx_description
1 polymer ?
#
loop_
_entity_poly.entity_id
_entity_poly.type
_entity_poly.pdbx_seq_one_letter_code
_entity_poly.pdbx_strand_id
1 'polypeptide(L)'
;MKKPKKSNQDLDISQAELDRYESLDREWREYGISAPARRALVDAKLYKVSDLRKISQSDLEDLHGMGKSAVARLKVLMNAKKIKFLP
;
A
#
# COMPACT_ATOMS: atom_id res chain seq x y z
N MET A 1 12.16 8.06 32.79
CA MET A 1 12.46 6.98 31.82
C MET A 1 11.16 6.55 31.15
N LYS A 2 10.90 6.93 29.89
CA LYS A 2 9.69 6.52 29.16
C LYS A 2 9.95 5.15 28.54
N LYS A 3 9.28 4.11 29.03
CA LYS A 3 9.36 2.75 28.47
C LYS A 3 8.77 2.74 27.04
N PRO A 4 9.47 2.24 26.02
CA PRO A 4 8.87 2.05 24.70
C PRO A 4 7.85 0.92 24.77
N LYS A 5 6.64 1.20 24.29
CA LYS A 5 5.51 0.28 24.26
C LYS A 5 5.78 -0.77 23.17
N LYS A 6 6.24 -1.96 23.56
CA LYS A 6 6.36 -3.12 22.67
C LYS A 6 4.95 -3.53 22.23
N SER A 7 4.65 -3.29 20.96
CA SER A 7 3.68 -4.11 20.22
C SER A 7 4.45 -4.75 19.06
N ASN A 8 5.35 -5.67 19.39
CA ASN A 8 5.97 -6.53 18.41
C ASN A 8 5.01 -7.70 18.18
N GLN A 9 4.13 -7.56 17.19
CA GLN A 9 3.82 -8.72 16.38
C GLN A 9 5.08 -8.93 15.55
N ASP A 10 5.96 -9.83 16.02
CA ASP A 10 7.11 -10.30 15.26
C ASP A 10 6.56 -11.02 14.02
N LEU A 11 6.26 -10.24 12.98
CA LEU A 11 6.16 -10.78 11.65
C LEU A 11 7.60 -11.18 11.30
N ASP A 12 7.91 -12.47 11.47
CA ASP A 12 9.16 -13.09 11.01
C ASP A 12 9.15 -13.11 9.47
N ILE A 13 9.22 -11.93 8.88
CA ILE A 13 9.31 -11.75 7.45
C ILE A 13 10.77 -11.91 7.09
N SER A 14 11.09 -12.94 6.31
CA SER A 14 12.44 -13.19 5.84
C SER A 14 13.01 -11.96 5.12
N GLN A 15 14.34 -11.79 5.15
CA GLN A 15 15.01 -10.71 4.41
C GLN A 15 14.63 -10.73 2.92
N ALA A 16 14.52 -11.92 2.32
CA ALA A 16 14.10 -12.07 0.93
C ALA A 16 12.68 -11.52 0.67
N GLU A 17 11.77 -11.62 1.64
CA GLU A 17 10.44 -11.04 1.53
C GLU A 17 10.47 -9.51 1.59
N LEU A 18 11.29 -8.96 2.49
CA LEU A 18 11.49 -7.52 2.61
C LEU A 18 12.06 -6.94 1.32
N ASP A 19 13.06 -7.61 0.75
CA ASP A 19 13.68 -7.23 -0.53
C ASP A 19 12.67 -7.29 -1.68
N ARG A 20 11.79 -8.31 -1.67
CA ARG A 20 10.69 -8.42 -2.65
C ARG A 20 9.75 -7.22 -2.56
N TYR A 21 9.27 -6.87 -1.37
CA TYR A 21 8.41 -5.69 -1.20
C TYR A 21 9.15 -4.40 -1.59
N GLU A 22 10.43 -4.27 -1.26
CA GLU A 22 11.24 -3.10 -1.62
C GLU A 22 11.36 -2.86 -3.11
N SER A 23 11.55 -3.93 -3.87
CA SER A 23 11.64 -3.83 -5.32
C SER A 23 10.30 -3.45 -5.97
N LEU A 24 9.17 -3.87 -5.37
CA LEU A 24 7.82 -3.74 -5.95
C LEU A 24 7.04 -2.52 -5.42
N ASP A 25 7.38 -2.00 -4.24
CA ASP A 25 6.65 -0.91 -3.57
C ASP A 25 7.26 0.48 -3.77
N ARG A 26 8.29 0.59 -4.62
CA ARG A 26 9.09 1.81 -4.81
C ARG A 26 8.24 3.04 -5.12
N GLU A 27 7.35 2.95 -6.10
CA GLU A 27 6.46 4.06 -6.49
C GLU A 27 5.56 4.47 -5.31
N TRP A 28 5.06 3.51 -4.53
CA TRP A 28 4.22 3.80 -3.36
C TRP A 28 4.99 4.45 -2.21
N ARG A 29 6.28 4.10 -2.02
CA ARG A 29 7.16 4.76 -1.05
C ARG A 29 7.37 6.23 -1.39
N GLU A 30 7.63 6.53 -2.66
CA GLU A 30 7.82 7.91 -3.14
C GLU A 30 6.59 8.78 -2.89
N TYR A 31 5.39 8.19 -2.93
CA TYR A 31 4.15 8.88 -2.60
C TYR A 31 3.79 8.90 -1.11
N GLY A 32 4.67 8.40 -0.23
CA GLY A 32 4.47 8.42 1.22
C GLY A 32 3.34 7.51 1.70
N ILE A 33 3.00 6.45 0.94
CA ILE A 33 2.02 5.44 1.38
C ILE A 33 2.62 4.63 2.53
N SER A 34 1.83 4.34 3.57
CA SER A 34 2.29 3.62 4.75
C SER A 34 2.69 2.16 4.44
N ALA A 35 3.63 1.61 5.21
CA ALA A 35 4.13 0.25 4.97
C ALA A 35 3.03 -0.85 4.90
N PRO A 36 1.99 -0.84 5.77
CA PRO A 36 0.88 -1.79 5.66
C PRO A 36 0.11 -1.67 4.35
N ALA A 37 -0.19 -0.45 3.89
CA ALA A 37 -0.91 -0.23 2.64
C ALA A 37 -0.06 -0.58 1.42
N ARG A 38 1.26 -0.31 1.46
CA ARG A 38 2.19 -0.72 0.40
C ARG A 38 2.24 -2.23 0.23
N ARG A 39 2.32 -2.98 1.34
CA ARG A 39 2.26 -4.45 1.32
C ARG A 39 0.96 -4.95 0.71
N ALA A 40 -0.17 -4.40 1.16
CA ALA A 40 -1.49 -4.74 0.62
C ALA A 40 -1.59 -4.50 -0.90
N LEU A 41 -1.03 -3.39 -1.41
CA LEU A 41 -0.97 -3.09 -2.84
C LEU A 41 -0.11 -4.11 -3.60
N VAL A 42 1.07 -4.45 -3.07
CA VAL A 42 1.97 -5.45 -3.69
C VAL A 42 1.33 -6.84 -3.69
N ASP A 43 0.66 -7.23 -2.61
CA ASP A 43 -0.05 -8.52 -2.50
C ASP A 43 -1.21 -8.59 -3.50
N ALA A 44 -1.92 -7.47 -3.73
CA ALA A 44 -2.93 -7.30 -4.76
C ALA A 44 -2.35 -7.15 -6.19
N LYS A 45 -1.03 -7.25 -6.37
CA LYS A 45 -0.30 -7.07 -7.64
C LYS A 45 -0.52 -5.69 -8.28
N LEU A 46 -0.68 -4.67 -7.44
CA LEU A 46 -0.78 -3.25 -7.80
C LEU A 46 0.57 -2.59 -7.51
N TYR A 47 1.45 -2.51 -8.51
CA TYR A 47 2.84 -2.04 -8.31
C TYR A 47 3.02 -0.56 -8.63
N LYS A 48 2.03 0.05 -9.29
CA LYS A 48 2.05 1.44 -9.75
C LYS A 48 0.66 2.06 -9.74
N VAL A 49 0.59 3.39 -9.77
CA VAL A 49 -0.71 4.12 -9.77
C VAL A 49 -1.59 3.71 -10.95
N SER A 50 -1.00 3.36 -12.10
CA SER A 50 -1.77 2.91 -13.26
C SER A 50 -2.36 1.51 -13.15
N ASP A 51 -1.96 0.71 -12.16
CA ASP A 51 -2.62 -0.57 -11.89
C ASP A 51 -3.95 -0.39 -11.17
N LEU A 52 -4.21 0.75 -10.53
CA LEU A 52 -5.47 1.02 -9.82
C LEU A 52 -6.71 1.01 -10.73
N ARG A 53 -6.54 1.09 -12.05
CA ARG A 53 -7.61 0.89 -13.05
C ARG A 53 -8.09 -0.57 -13.15
N LYS A 54 -7.37 -1.51 -12.55
CA LYS A 54 -7.64 -2.97 -12.60
C LYS A 54 -8.54 -3.43 -11.45
N ILE A 55 -8.82 -2.56 -10.49
CA ILE A 55 -9.53 -2.86 -9.25
C ILE A 55 -10.63 -1.82 -9.02
N SER A 56 -11.73 -2.21 -8.37
CA SER A 56 -12.76 -1.26 -7.97
C SER A 56 -12.33 -0.48 -6.71
N GLN A 57 -13.05 0.60 -6.40
CA GLN A 57 -12.78 1.33 -5.17
C GLN A 57 -13.09 0.49 -3.92
N SER A 58 -14.16 -0.30 -3.95
CA SER A 58 -14.55 -1.17 -2.83
C SER A 58 -13.50 -2.24 -2.58
N ASP A 59 -13.03 -2.92 -3.62
CA ASP A 59 -12.01 -3.96 -3.48
C ASP A 59 -10.71 -3.38 -2.92
N LEU A 60 -10.35 -2.14 -3.28
CA LEU A 60 -9.20 -1.44 -2.71
C LEU A 60 -9.41 -1.18 -1.20
N GLU A 61 -10.60 -0.72 -0.82
CA GLU A 61 -10.96 -0.43 0.57
C GLU A 61 -11.02 -1.71 1.43
N ASP A 62 -11.33 -2.85 0.82
CA ASP A 62 -11.37 -4.17 1.45
C ASP A 62 -9.98 -4.82 1.61
N LEU A 63 -8.92 -4.26 1.01
CA LEU A 63 -7.57 -4.79 1.16
C LEU A 63 -7.10 -4.70 2.62
N HIS A 64 -6.67 -5.83 3.18
CA HIS A 64 -6.15 -5.90 4.54
C HIS A 64 -4.88 -5.03 4.71
N GLY A 65 -4.95 -4.02 5.57
CA GLY A 65 -3.88 -3.02 5.76
C GLY A 65 -4.11 -1.70 5.01
N MET A 66 -5.21 -1.59 4.25
CA MET A 66 -5.64 -0.35 3.62
C MET A 66 -6.41 0.53 4.62
N GLY A 67 -5.84 1.69 4.94
CA GLY A 67 -6.48 2.69 5.81
C GLY A 67 -7.12 3.83 5.01
N LYS A 68 -8.07 4.54 5.62
CA LYS A 68 -8.74 5.72 5.03
C LYS A 68 -7.75 6.76 4.48
N SER A 69 -6.62 6.97 5.17
CA SER A 69 -5.57 7.88 4.74
C SER A 69 -4.85 7.42 3.46
N ALA A 70 -4.57 6.12 3.34
CA ALA A 70 -3.97 5.54 2.14
C ALA A 70 -4.92 5.65 0.94
N VAL A 71 -6.19 5.30 1.12
CA VAL A 71 -7.23 5.44 0.07
C VAL A 71 -7.36 6.88 -0.41
N ALA A 72 -7.40 7.85 0.52
CA ALA A 72 -7.45 9.26 0.16
C ALA A 72 -6.22 9.71 -0.65
N ARG A 73 -5.02 9.27 -0.26
CA ARG A 73 -3.78 9.54 -1.03
C ARG A 73 -3.83 8.93 -2.43
N LEU A 74 -4.26 7.67 -2.54
CA LEU A 74 -4.38 6.98 -3.83
C LEU A 74 -5.37 7.69 -4.76
N LYS A 75 -6.52 8.14 -4.25
CA LYS A 75 -7.48 8.94 -5.02
C LYS A 75 -6.88 10.24 -5.56
N VAL A 76 -6.07 10.94 -4.77
CA VAL A 76 -5.35 12.16 -5.22
C VAL A 76 -4.37 11.82 -6.35
N LEU A 77 -3.60 10.75 -6.22
CA LEU A 77 -2.65 10.31 -7.25
C LEU A 77 -3.36 9.91 -8.55
N MET A 78 -4.48 9.19 -8.44
CA MET A 78 -5.30 8.80 -9.59
C MET A 78 -5.85 10.03 -10.31
N ASN A 79 -6.36 11.02 -9.58
CA ASN A 79 -6.85 12.26 -10.17
C ASN A 79 -5.73 13.02 -10.90
N ALA A 80 -4.55 13.11 -10.28
CA ALA A 80 -3.38 13.74 -10.91
C ALA A 80 -2.95 13.04 -12.21
N LYS A 81 -3.07 11.70 -12.27
CA LYS A 81 -2.78 10.91 -13.48
C LYS A 81 -3.99 10.73 -14.41
N LYS A 82 -5.15 11.33 -14.11
CA LYS A 82 -6.42 11.17 -14.85
C LYS A 82 -6.87 9.71 -15.00
N ILE A 83 -6.64 8.91 -13.96
CA ILE A 83 -7.01 7.49 -13.89
C ILE A 83 -8.26 7.36 -13.01
N LYS A 84 -9.10 6.38 -13.32
CA LYS A 84 -10.27 6.01 -12.52
C LYS A 84 -10.18 4.54 -12.14
N PHE A 85 -10.87 4.17 -11.07
CA PHE A 85 -11.04 2.77 -10.69
C PHE A 85 -11.83 2.02 -11.76
N LEU A 86 -11.78 0.69 -11.68
CA LEU A 86 -12.75 -0.13 -12.38
C LEU A 86 -14.17 0.28 -11.93
N PRO A 87 -15.13 0.37 -12.87
CA PRO A 87 -16.52 0.67 -12.56
C PRO A 87 -17.13 -0.26 -11.52
#